data_AF-A0AAV0DF77-F1
#
_entry.id   AF-A0AAV0DF77-F1
#
_cell.length_a   1.000
_cell.length_b   1.000
_cell.length_c   1.000
_cell.angle_alpha   90.00
_cell.angle_beta   90.00
_cell.angle_gamma   90.00
#
_symmetry.space_group_name_H-M   'P 1'
#
loop_
_entity.id
_entity.type
_entity.pdbx_description
1 polymer ?
#
loop_
_entity_poly.entity_id
_entity_poly.type
_entity_poly.pdbx_seq_one_letter_code
_entity_poly.pdbx_strand_id
1 'polypeptide(L)'
;MRKGVLICSMVIFLSALFQRTLCGHYPPTPFAARRKRMSEKVRKMFYHAYGNYMIHAFPHDELKPLTSTFTDSLSELGNLKLEHLPQQYSGSALTLIESLSSLFILGNVTEFERAVLWLSENLSFDTDARINLFECNIRVLGGLVSAHLLATDSTNMLVQGTYKKQLLDLAEDLGRRLLPAFDTPTGLPYAWINLKHGVMQNETTETSTSGCGSLILEMGALSRLTGDPIFEIAALRALRKLWSMRSSLNLLGTTLDVATGEWIEYSSGIGAGVDSFYEYLVKAYILFGKDECWKMFQSAYLAVQKYFRHGPWYHDADMRTGRATYWQLTSLQAFWPGLQLIHHIENFSMCGKGLEYYLKGIC
;
A
#
# COMPACT_ATOMS: atom_id res chain seq x y z
N MET A 1 18.23 54.22 -27.89
CA MET A 1 17.52 53.13 -27.18
C MET A 1 15.99 53.11 -27.42
N ARG A 2 15.48 53.31 -28.65
CA ARG A 2 14.02 53.19 -28.93
C ARG A 2 13.65 52.49 -30.26
N LYS A 3 14.61 51.86 -30.96
CA LYS A 3 14.33 51.09 -32.19
C LYS A 3 14.43 49.56 -32.04
N GLY A 4 15.04 49.06 -30.95
CA GLY A 4 15.21 47.62 -30.70
C GLY A 4 14.02 46.92 -30.00
N VAL A 5 13.18 47.65 -29.28
CA VAL A 5 12.06 47.07 -28.51
C VAL A 5 10.83 46.76 -29.38
N LEU A 6 10.65 47.49 -30.50
CA LEU A 6 9.53 47.26 -31.41
C LEU A 6 9.69 45.96 -32.23
N ILE A 7 10.92 45.63 -32.63
CA ILE A 7 11.21 44.43 -33.45
C ILE A 7 11.05 43.15 -32.61
N CYS A 8 11.47 43.17 -31.35
CA CYS A 8 11.33 42.02 -30.45
C CYS A 8 9.86 41.74 -30.10
N SER A 9 9.04 42.78 -29.92
CA SER A 9 7.60 42.64 -29.64
C SER A 9 6.81 42.09 -30.82
N MET A 10 7.21 42.42 -32.06
CA MET A 10 6.54 41.96 -33.28
C MET A 10 6.85 40.49 -33.60
N VAL A 11 8.06 40.01 -33.27
CA VAL A 11 8.46 38.60 -33.42
C VAL A 11 7.77 37.70 -32.39
N ILE A 12 7.55 38.19 -31.16
CA ILE A 12 6.79 37.46 -30.13
C ILE A 12 5.29 37.40 -30.48
N PHE A 13 4.72 38.45 -31.06
CA PHE A 13 3.32 38.43 -31.51
C PHE A 13 3.10 37.54 -32.74
N LEU A 14 4.03 37.54 -33.70
CA LEU A 14 3.98 36.66 -34.87
C LEU A 14 4.21 35.18 -34.53
N SER A 15 5.05 34.86 -33.55
CA SER A 15 5.20 33.48 -33.05
C SER A 15 3.97 33.01 -32.27
N ALA A 16 3.33 33.87 -31.47
CA ALA A 16 2.07 33.55 -30.79
C ALA A 16 0.88 33.39 -31.76
N LEU A 17 0.85 34.12 -32.87
CA LEU A 17 -0.15 33.95 -33.93
C LEU A 17 0.12 32.70 -34.78
N PHE A 18 1.39 32.36 -35.07
CA PHE A 18 1.75 31.11 -35.76
C PHE A 18 1.49 29.86 -34.90
N GLN A 19 1.62 29.95 -33.57
CA GLN A 19 1.28 28.85 -32.67
C GLN A 19 -0.24 28.64 -32.52
N ARG A 20 -1.04 29.69 -32.74
CA ARG A 20 -2.51 29.58 -32.74
C ARG A 20 -3.09 29.08 -34.07
N THR A 21 -2.42 29.30 -35.20
CA THR A 21 -2.87 28.76 -36.51
C THR A 21 -2.29 27.39 -36.87
N LEU A 22 -1.27 26.91 -36.16
CA LEU A 22 -0.72 25.54 -36.32
C LEU A 22 -1.17 24.56 -35.23
N CYS A 23 -2.24 24.87 -34.49
CA CYS A 23 -2.95 23.86 -33.70
C CYS A 23 -3.88 23.03 -34.62
N GLY A 24 -3.32 22.52 -35.72
CA GLY A 24 -3.94 21.43 -36.46
C GLY A 24 -4.01 20.22 -35.54
N HIS A 25 -5.19 19.62 -35.43
CA HIS A 25 -5.37 18.31 -34.80
C HIS A 25 -4.47 17.29 -35.53
N TYR A 26 -3.22 17.15 -35.10
CA TYR A 26 -2.41 16.02 -35.51
C TYR A 26 -3.12 14.75 -35.00
N PRO A 27 -3.41 13.77 -35.88
CA PRO A 27 -3.99 12.52 -35.43
C PRO A 27 -3.06 11.90 -34.37
N PRO A 28 -3.61 11.37 -33.26
CA PRO A 28 -2.79 10.79 -32.21
C PRO A 28 -1.87 9.73 -32.81
N THR A 29 -0.60 9.74 -32.42
CA THR A 29 0.36 8.74 -32.88
C THR A 29 -0.21 7.33 -32.70
N PRO A 30 0.15 6.32 -33.53
CA PRO A 30 -0.36 4.96 -33.36
C PRO A 30 -0.23 4.43 -31.93
N PHE A 31 0.85 4.83 -31.24
CA PHE A 31 1.07 4.52 -29.83
C PHE A 31 0.11 5.25 -28.88
N ALA A 32 -0.11 6.56 -29.06
CA ALA A 32 -1.08 7.32 -28.27
C ALA A 32 -2.52 6.81 -28.49
N ALA A 33 -2.88 6.50 -29.73
CA ALA A 33 -4.17 5.91 -30.08
C ALA A 33 -4.36 4.52 -29.44
N ARG A 34 -3.31 3.67 -29.47
CA ARG A 34 -3.30 2.38 -28.77
C ARG A 34 -3.45 2.55 -27.27
N ARG A 35 -2.69 3.45 -26.64
CA ARG A 35 -2.76 3.75 -25.20
C ARG A 35 -4.17 4.15 -24.80
N LYS A 36 -4.78 5.10 -25.51
CA LYS A 36 -6.16 5.55 -25.27
C LYS A 36 -7.16 4.39 -25.36
N ARG A 37 -7.06 3.57 -26.42
CA ARG A 37 -7.93 2.40 -26.59
C ARG A 37 -7.77 1.38 -25.47
N MET A 38 -6.55 1.10 -25.03
CA MET A 38 -6.28 0.15 -23.94
C MET A 38 -6.77 0.71 -22.59
N SER A 39 -6.54 1.98 -22.31
CA SER A 39 -7.08 2.65 -21.11
C SER A 39 -8.60 2.57 -21.05
N GLU A 40 -9.26 2.80 -22.18
CA GLU A 40 -10.72 2.70 -22.29
C GLU A 40 -11.21 1.25 -22.10
N LYS A 41 -10.46 0.25 -22.57
CA LYS A 41 -10.76 -1.15 -22.32
C LYS A 41 -10.67 -1.49 -20.83
N VAL A 42 -9.62 -1.03 -20.14
CA VAL A 42 -9.45 -1.22 -18.69
C VAL A 42 -10.61 -0.56 -17.93
N ARG A 43 -10.98 0.67 -18.31
CA ARG A 43 -12.13 1.37 -17.72
C ARG A 43 -13.43 0.55 -17.84
N LYS A 44 -13.70 -0.05 -19.01
CA LYS A 44 -14.88 -0.92 -19.19
C LYS A 44 -14.82 -2.19 -18.34
N MET A 45 -13.64 -2.80 -18.20
CA MET A 45 -13.46 -3.97 -17.35
C MET A 45 -13.70 -3.64 -15.87
N PHE A 46 -13.22 -2.49 -15.41
CA PHE A 46 -13.49 -2.01 -14.05
C PHE A 46 -15.00 -1.88 -13.80
N TYR A 47 -15.74 -1.18 -14.66
CA TYR A 47 -17.18 -1.02 -14.46
C TYR A 47 -17.99 -2.30 -14.65
N HIS A 48 -17.49 -3.24 -15.45
CA HIS A 48 -18.07 -4.58 -15.51
C HIS A 48 -17.95 -5.28 -14.14
N ALA A 49 -16.76 -5.30 -13.53
CA ALA A 49 -16.55 -5.92 -12.23
C ALA A 49 -17.29 -5.18 -11.10
N TYR A 50 -17.07 -3.86 -10.99
CA TYR A 50 -17.70 -3.00 -9.99
C TYR A 50 -19.22 -3.06 -10.05
N GLY A 51 -19.81 -2.96 -11.25
CA GLY A 51 -21.26 -3.02 -11.43
C GLY A 51 -21.84 -4.37 -10.97
N ASN A 52 -21.18 -5.49 -11.29
CA ASN A 52 -21.63 -6.80 -10.83
C ASN A 52 -21.48 -6.96 -9.31
N TYR A 53 -20.42 -6.42 -8.70
CA TYR A 53 -20.29 -6.40 -7.24
C TYR A 53 -21.46 -5.65 -6.59
N MET A 54 -21.77 -4.44 -7.08
CA MET A 54 -22.86 -3.63 -6.56
C MET A 54 -24.24 -4.30 -6.68
N ILE A 55 -24.43 -5.16 -7.68
CA ILE A 55 -25.70 -5.87 -7.90
C ILE A 55 -25.81 -7.14 -7.06
N HIS A 56 -24.72 -7.92 -6.96
CA HIS A 56 -24.79 -9.31 -6.48
C HIS A 56 -24.18 -9.55 -5.12
N ALA A 57 -23.33 -8.65 -4.63
CA ALA A 57 -22.56 -8.88 -3.40
C ALA A 57 -22.61 -7.71 -2.42
N PHE A 58 -22.82 -6.46 -2.85
CA PHE A 58 -22.92 -5.34 -1.92
C PHE A 58 -24.06 -5.56 -0.88
N PRO A 59 -23.82 -5.35 0.43
CA PRO A 59 -22.64 -4.74 1.07
C PRO A 59 -21.56 -5.72 1.58
N HIS A 60 -21.58 -6.98 1.16
CA HIS A 60 -20.58 -7.98 1.55
C HIS A 60 -19.18 -7.65 1.01
N ASP A 61 -18.17 -8.36 1.53
CA ASP A 61 -16.77 -8.03 1.25
C ASP A 61 -16.37 -8.30 -0.20
N GLU A 62 -16.68 -9.47 -0.75
CA GLU A 62 -16.27 -9.86 -2.10
C GLU A 62 -17.37 -10.61 -2.87
N LEU A 63 -17.43 -10.39 -4.19
CA LEU A 63 -18.28 -11.12 -5.11
C LEU A 63 -17.67 -12.48 -5.45
N LYS A 64 -18.47 -13.55 -5.43
CA LYS A 64 -18.22 -14.84 -6.07
C LYS A 64 -18.84 -14.82 -7.47
N PRO A 65 -18.11 -14.44 -8.53
CA PRO A 65 -18.71 -14.04 -9.81
C PRO A 65 -19.31 -15.21 -10.60
N LEU A 66 -18.89 -16.45 -10.35
CA LEU A 66 -19.44 -17.63 -11.03
C LEU A 66 -20.81 -18.04 -10.46
N THR A 67 -20.99 -17.89 -9.15
CA THR A 67 -22.22 -18.26 -8.44
C THR A 67 -23.15 -17.08 -8.21
N SER A 68 -22.69 -15.85 -8.46
CA SER A 68 -23.41 -14.61 -8.13
C SER A 68 -23.79 -14.53 -6.65
N THR A 69 -22.89 -15.00 -5.79
CA THR A 69 -23.01 -14.93 -4.32
C THR A 69 -21.82 -14.14 -3.75
N PHE A 70 -21.61 -14.15 -2.44
CA PHE A 70 -20.55 -13.39 -1.78
C PHE A 70 -19.72 -14.22 -0.79
N THR A 71 -18.65 -13.62 -0.30
CA THR A 71 -17.90 -14.02 0.91
C THR A 71 -17.60 -12.77 1.72
N ASP A 72 -17.62 -12.93 3.05
CA ASP A 72 -17.30 -11.89 4.01
C ASP A 72 -15.84 -12.07 4.47
N SER A 73 -14.96 -11.84 3.49
CA SER A 73 -13.57 -12.27 3.48
C SER A 73 -12.74 -11.68 4.62
N LEU A 74 -13.03 -10.50 5.18
CA LEU A 74 -12.20 -9.96 6.27
C LEU A 74 -12.17 -10.87 7.52
N SER A 75 -13.24 -11.61 7.76
CA SER A 75 -13.33 -12.60 8.86
C SER A 75 -12.83 -14.00 8.47
N GLU A 76 -12.75 -14.27 7.16
CA GLU A 76 -12.39 -15.58 6.60
C GLU A 76 -10.91 -15.64 6.16
N LEU A 77 -10.32 -14.53 5.72
CA LEU A 77 -9.05 -14.48 5.00
C LEU A 77 -7.88 -14.73 5.96
N GLY A 78 -7.21 -15.87 5.77
CA GLY A 78 -6.19 -16.41 6.67
C GLY A 78 -6.76 -17.34 7.76
N ASN A 79 -8.08 -17.40 7.94
CA ASN A 79 -8.74 -18.23 8.94
C ASN A 79 -9.03 -19.62 8.36
N LEU A 80 -7.98 -20.41 8.10
CA LEU A 80 -8.07 -21.72 7.45
C LEU A 80 -9.00 -22.72 8.17
N LYS A 81 -9.26 -22.52 9.47
CA LYS A 81 -10.13 -23.37 10.28
C LYS A 81 -11.53 -22.78 10.51
N LEU A 82 -11.79 -21.56 10.00
CA LEU A 82 -13.03 -20.81 10.22
C LEU A 82 -13.42 -20.72 11.71
N GLU A 83 -12.41 -20.63 12.58
CA GLU A 83 -12.62 -20.53 14.03
C GLU A 83 -13.13 -19.13 14.36
N HIS A 84 -14.11 -19.05 15.27
CA HIS A 84 -14.70 -17.78 15.74
C HIS A 84 -15.34 -16.92 14.64
N LEU A 85 -15.93 -17.53 13.61
CA LEU A 85 -16.75 -16.78 12.66
C LEU A 85 -17.94 -16.14 13.38
N PRO A 86 -18.08 -14.81 13.33
CA PRO A 86 -19.26 -14.15 13.84
C PRO A 86 -20.54 -14.63 13.15
N GLN A 87 -21.55 -14.97 13.94
CA GLN A 87 -22.88 -15.32 13.43
C GLN A 87 -23.63 -14.12 12.84
N GLN A 88 -23.18 -12.89 13.14
CA GLN A 88 -23.87 -11.64 12.80
C GLN A 88 -23.01 -10.67 11.96
N TYR A 89 -21.82 -11.06 11.52
CA TYR A 89 -21.05 -10.24 10.58
C TYR A 89 -21.70 -10.31 9.20
N SER A 90 -21.79 -9.17 8.52
CA SER A 90 -22.42 -9.04 7.21
C SER A 90 -21.52 -8.26 6.25
N GLY A 91 -20.20 -8.44 6.39
CA GLY A 91 -19.20 -7.74 5.61
C GLY A 91 -18.94 -6.30 6.07
N SER A 92 -17.88 -5.72 5.54
CA SER A 92 -17.47 -4.33 5.71
C SER A 92 -17.50 -3.56 4.38
N ALA A 93 -18.15 -4.12 3.36
CA ALA A 93 -18.09 -3.65 1.98
C ALA A 93 -16.64 -3.50 1.46
N LEU A 94 -15.78 -4.49 1.74
CA LEU A 94 -14.36 -4.47 1.38
C LEU A 94 -14.11 -4.05 -0.07
N THR A 95 -14.77 -4.68 -1.04
CA THR A 95 -14.61 -4.32 -2.46
C THR A 95 -15.01 -2.87 -2.74
N LEU A 96 -16.02 -2.32 -2.05
CA LEU A 96 -16.40 -0.90 -2.19
C LEU A 96 -15.26 0.00 -1.70
N ILE A 97 -14.69 -0.28 -0.53
CA ILE A 97 -13.57 0.47 0.06
C ILE A 97 -12.36 0.43 -0.87
N GLU A 98 -11.96 -0.75 -1.35
CA GLU A 98 -10.82 -0.92 -2.27
C GLU A 98 -11.06 -0.24 -3.64
N SER A 99 -12.32 -0.07 -4.04
CA SER A 99 -12.70 0.56 -5.30
C SER A 99 -12.70 2.09 -5.25
N LEU A 100 -12.72 2.73 -4.07
CA LEU A 100 -12.84 4.19 -3.94
C LEU A 100 -11.78 4.96 -4.73
N SER A 101 -10.51 4.65 -4.50
CA SER A 101 -9.40 5.31 -5.20
C SER A 101 -9.45 5.06 -6.71
N SER A 102 -9.92 3.89 -7.15
CA SER A 102 -10.11 3.59 -8.58
C SER A 102 -11.26 4.37 -9.20
N LEU A 103 -12.41 4.47 -8.52
CA LEU A 103 -13.55 5.28 -8.95
C LEU A 103 -13.13 6.74 -9.18
N PHE A 104 -12.36 7.25 -8.23
CA PHE A 104 -11.82 8.60 -8.28
C PHE A 104 -10.86 8.80 -9.46
N ILE A 105 -9.84 7.94 -9.59
CA ILE A 105 -8.85 8.01 -10.69
C ILE A 105 -9.50 7.85 -12.07
N LEU A 106 -10.55 7.03 -12.18
CA LEU A 106 -11.31 6.85 -13.41
C LEU A 106 -12.31 7.98 -13.70
N GLY A 107 -12.39 8.99 -12.81
CA GLY A 107 -13.20 10.19 -12.98
C GLY A 107 -14.68 10.04 -12.67
N ASN A 108 -15.10 8.97 -11.98
CA ASN A 108 -16.48 8.78 -11.56
C ASN A 108 -16.69 9.27 -10.12
N VAL A 109 -16.62 10.58 -9.99
CA VAL A 109 -16.77 11.29 -8.72
C VAL A 109 -18.15 11.06 -8.12
N THR A 110 -19.21 11.04 -8.94
CA THR A 110 -20.57 10.86 -8.44
C THR A 110 -20.76 9.52 -7.72
N GLU A 111 -20.18 8.44 -8.26
CA GLU A 111 -20.20 7.14 -7.59
C GLU A 111 -19.30 7.11 -6.36
N PHE A 112 -18.11 7.75 -6.44
CA PHE A 112 -17.23 7.92 -5.29
C PHE A 112 -17.94 8.63 -4.12
N GLU A 113 -18.59 9.76 -4.35
CA GLU A 113 -19.32 10.51 -3.31
C GLU A 113 -20.47 9.67 -2.72
N ARG A 114 -21.20 8.92 -3.55
CA ARG A 114 -22.25 8.01 -3.09
C ARG A 114 -21.69 6.91 -2.19
N ALA A 115 -20.58 6.31 -2.59
CA ALA A 115 -19.90 5.27 -1.82
C ALA A 115 -19.41 5.81 -0.48
N VAL A 116 -18.79 7.00 -0.47
CA VAL A 116 -18.33 7.67 0.76
C VAL A 116 -19.49 7.94 1.71
N LEU A 117 -20.61 8.46 1.20
CA LEU A 117 -21.79 8.73 2.02
C LEU A 117 -22.33 7.44 2.63
N TRP A 118 -22.51 6.39 1.81
CA TRP A 118 -23.00 5.10 2.29
C TRP A 118 -22.09 4.51 3.37
N LEU A 119 -20.77 4.50 3.15
CA LEU A 119 -19.80 4.01 4.13
C LEU A 119 -19.89 4.79 5.44
N SER A 120 -19.98 6.11 5.37
CA SER A 120 -20.08 6.97 6.57
C SER A 120 -21.35 6.75 7.38
N GLU A 121 -22.44 6.32 6.75
CA GLU A 121 -23.73 6.12 7.38
C GLU A 121 -23.97 4.68 7.84
N ASN A 122 -23.29 3.69 7.23
CA ASN A 122 -23.62 2.27 7.39
C ASN A 122 -22.45 1.41 7.92
N LEU A 123 -21.19 1.83 7.72
CA LEU A 123 -20.03 1.05 8.17
C LEU A 123 -19.75 1.29 9.65
N SER A 124 -19.65 0.22 10.42
CA SER A 124 -19.21 0.25 11.81
C SER A 124 -18.16 -0.83 12.08
N PHE A 125 -17.02 -0.42 12.64
CA PHE A 125 -16.03 -1.36 13.13
C PHE A 125 -16.30 -1.79 14.59
N ASP A 126 -17.40 -1.36 15.21
CA ASP A 126 -17.85 -1.90 16.51
C ASP A 126 -18.56 -3.25 16.38
N THR A 127 -17.85 -4.20 15.77
CA THR A 127 -18.38 -5.51 15.43
C THR A 127 -17.56 -6.59 16.12
N ASP A 128 -18.23 -7.59 16.69
CA ASP A 128 -17.58 -8.77 17.25
C ASP A 128 -17.08 -9.67 16.10
N ALA A 129 -16.01 -9.24 15.44
CA ALA A 129 -15.43 -9.94 14.30
C ALA A 129 -13.91 -10.07 14.49
N ARG A 130 -13.42 -11.31 14.41
CA ARG A 130 -11.99 -11.62 14.38
C ARG A 130 -11.45 -11.42 12.96
N ILE A 131 -10.47 -10.54 12.82
CA ILE A 131 -9.88 -10.16 11.52
C ILE A 131 -8.37 -10.33 11.53
N ASN A 132 -7.79 -10.47 10.35
CA ASN A 132 -6.34 -10.44 10.18
C ASN A 132 -5.85 -8.98 10.13
N LEU A 133 -4.95 -8.61 11.04
CA LEU A 133 -4.48 -7.23 11.18
C LEU A 133 -3.76 -6.73 9.92
N PHE A 134 -2.95 -7.57 9.28
CA PHE A 134 -2.20 -7.21 8.08
C PHE A 134 -3.15 -6.93 6.91
N GLU A 135 -4.08 -7.86 6.64
CA GLU A 135 -5.06 -7.69 5.56
C GLU A 135 -5.96 -6.46 5.79
N CYS A 136 -6.44 -6.27 7.01
CA CYS A 136 -7.28 -5.11 7.34
C CYS A 136 -6.51 -3.80 7.23
N ASN A 137 -5.23 -3.76 7.64
CA ASN A 137 -4.38 -2.59 7.49
C ASN A 137 -4.19 -2.23 6.01
N ILE A 138 -3.74 -3.17 5.16
CA ILE A 138 -3.39 -2.85 3.77
C ILE A 138 -4.63 -2.58 2.89
N ARG A 139 -5.76 -3.24 3.17
CA ARG A 139 -6.97 -3.12 2.34
C ARG A 139 -7.92 -2.06 2.84
N VAL A 140 -8.32 -2.14 4.11
CA VAL A 140 -9.35 -1.26 4.68
C VAL A 140 -8.75 0.07 5.07
N LEU A 141 -7.75 0.07 5.97
CA LEU A 141 -7.14 1.32 6.42
C LEU A 141 -6.43 2.03 5.25
N GLY A 142 -5.68 1.29 4.42
CA GLY A 142 -5.08 1.83 3.20
C GLY A 142 -6.11 2.37 2.19
N GLY A 143 -7.23 1.68 1.99
CA GLY A 143 -8.32 2.13 1.14
C GLY A 143 -8.96 3.44 1.63
N LEU A 144 -9.30 3.52 2.91
CA LEU A 144 -9.89 4.71 3.52
C LEU A 144 -8.92 5.92 3.50
N VAL A 145 -7.66 5.70 3.87
CA VAL A 145 -6.62 6.75 3.90
C VAL A 145 -6.32 7.26 2.50
N SER A 146 -6.15 6.37 1.51
CA SER A 146 -5.87 6.76 0.13
C SER A 146 -7.03 7.55 -0.49
N ALA A 147 -8.27 7.10 -0.29
CA ALA A 147 -9.46 7.79 -0.76
C ALA A 147 -9.66 9.15 -0.07
N HIS A 148 -9.35 9.26 1.22
CA HIS A 148 -9.33 10.53 1.94
C HIS A 148 -8.33 11.53 1.34
N LEU A 149 -7.10 11.09 1.08
CA LEU A 149 -6.07 11.92 0.47
C LEU A 149 -6.50 12.44 -0.91
N LEU A 150 -7.10 11.59 -1.75
CA LEU A 150 -7.64 12.00 -3.04
C LEU A 150 -8.80 12.99 -2.91
N ALA A 151 -9.70 12.79 -1.95
CA ALA A 151 -10.85 13.67 -1.72
C ALA A 151 -10.48 15.04 -1.15
N THR A 152 -9.35 15.14 -0.45
CA THR A 152 -8.87 16.38 0.19
C THR A 152 -7.78 17.11 -0.60
N ASP A 153 -7.33 16.54 -1.72
CA ASP A 153 -6.31 17.17 -2.55
C ASP A 153 -6.85 18.47 -3.17
N SER A 154 -6.34 19.60 -2.67
CA SER A 154 -6.69 20.95 -3.11
C SER A 154 -6.44 21.23 -4.60
N THR A 155 -5.59 20.43 -5.25
CA THR A 155 -5.34 20.54 -6.70
C THR A 155 -6.41 19.82 -7.52
N ASN A 156 -7.27 19.05 -6.87
CA ASN A 156 -8.26 18.20 -7.49
C ASN A 156 -9.62 18.89 -7.54
N MET A 157 -10.03 19.30 -8.74
CA MET A 157 -11.33 19.96 -8.97
C MET A 157 -12.52 19.00 -8.92
N LEU A 158 -12.28 17.73 -8.64
CA LEU A 158 -13.26 16.66 -8.78
C LEU A 158 -14.28 16.64 -7.64
N VAL A 159 -13.91 16.95 -6.40
CA VAL A 159 -14.83 16.95 -5.25
C VAL A 159 -15.30 18.37 -4.95
N GLN A 160 -16.57 18.68 -5.21
CA GLN A 160 -17.13 20.02 -5.00
C GLN A 160 -17.50 20.27 -3.53
N GLY A 161 -16.50 20.32 -2.63
CA GLY A 161 -16.66 20.84 -1.26
C GLY A 161 -17.66 20.10 -0.35
N THR A 162 -18.20 18.97 -0.79
CA THR A 162 -19.18 18.13 -0.08
C THR A 162 -18.53 17.19 0.93
N TYR A 163 -17.27 16.83 0.71
CA TYR A 163 -16.51 15.92 1.57
C TYR A 163 -16.07 16.61 2.88
N LYS A 164 -16.35 15.96 4.01
CA LYS A 164 -16.17 16.48 5.38
C LYS A 164 -15.31 15.57 6.27
N LYS A 165 -14.36 14.82 5.67
CA LYS A 165 -13.45 13.89 6.35
C LYS A 165 -14.04 12.55 6.82
N GLN A 166 -15.22 12.17 6.33
CA GLN A 166 -15.90 10.94 6.77
C GLN A 166 -15.02 9.68 6.69
N LEU A 167 -14.16 9.57 5.66
CA LEU A 167 -13.26 8.41 5.52
C LEU A 167 -12.09 8.46 6.52
N LEU A 168 -11.63 9.65 6.92
CA LEU A 168 -10.61 9.78 7.94
C LEU A 168 -11.15 9.41 9.30
N ASP A 169 -12.41 9.78 9.61
CA ASP A 169 -13.06 9.40 10.87
C ASP A 169 -13.18 7.87 10.98
N LEU A 170 -13.59 7.20 9.90
CA LEU A 170 -13.60 5.74 9.81
C LEU A 170 -12.18 5.12 9.93
N ALA A 171 -11.19 5.72 9.26
CA ALA A 171 -9.81 5.27 9.32
C ALA A 171 -9.21 5.39 10.73
N GLU A 172 -9.54 6.47 11.45
CA GLU A 172 -9.09 6.68 12.82
C GLU A 172 -9.74 5.68 13.79
N ASP A 173 -11.05 5.45 13.69
CA ASP A 173 -11.74 4.42 14.50
C ASP A 173 -11.12 3.04 14.29
N LEU A 174 -10.92 2.63 13.03
CA LEU A 174 -10.26 1.37 12.72
C LEU A 174 -8.84 1.33 13.28
N GLY A 175 -8.04 2.37 13.04
CA GLY A 175 -6.67 2.46 13.55
C GLY A 175 -6.61 2.26 15.06
N ARG A 176 -7.54 2.87 15.83
CA ARG A 176 -7.62 2.71 17.28
C ARG A 176 -7.93 1.28 17.70
N ARG A 177 -8.80 0.59 16.95
CA ARG A 177 -9.15 -0.82 17.19
C ARG A 177 -8.00 -1.79 16.88
N LEU A 178 -7.07 -1.41 16.01
CA LEU A 178 -5.88 -2.23 15.69
C LEU A 178 -4.75 -2.09 16.72
N LEU A 179 -4.68 -0.98 17.48
CA LEU A 179 -3.60 -0.73 18.43
C LEU A 179 -3.40 -1.82 19.51
N PRO A 180 -4.45 -2.44 20.09
CA PRO A 180 -4.27 -3.50 21.09
C PRO A 180 -3.45 -4.68 20.60
N ALA A 181 -3.39 -4.93 19.28
CA ALA A 181 -2.58 -6.03 18.75
C ALA A 181 -1.08 -5.85 19.04
N PHE A 182 -0.62 -4.61 19.22
CA PHE A 182 0.78 -4.30 19.50
C PHE A 182 1.15 -4.42 20.99
N ASP A 183 0.19 -4.75 21.85
CA ASP A 183 0.42 -4.94 23.29
C ASP A 183 1.00 -6.34 23.56
N THR A 184 2.25 -6.51 23.11
CA THR A 184 3.05 -7.72 23.31
C THR A 184 4.36 -7.37 24.01
N PRO A 185 5.01 -8.32 24.70
CA PRO A 185 6.33 -8.10 25.30
C PRO A 185 7.39 -7.60 24.31
N THR A 186 7.28 -8.01 23.04
CA THR A 186 8.22 -7.60 21.98
C THR A 186 7.82 -6.28 21.30
N GLY A 187 6.55 -5.90 21.39
CA GLY A 187 5.95 -4.81 20.61
C GLY A 187 5.64 -5.17 19.16
N LEU A 188 5.83 -6.43 18.74
CA LEU A 188 5.36 -6.95 17.46
C LEU A 188 3.86 -7.26 17.56
N PRO A 189 3.04 -6.91 16.56
CA PRO A 189 1.61 -7.11 16.64
C PRO A 189 1.20 -8.58 16.43
N TYR A 190 0.20 -9.01 17.19
CA TYR A 190 -0.58 -10.20 16.87
C TYR A 190 -1.09 -10.14 15.42
N ALA A 191 -1.09 -11.28 14.71
CA ALA A 191 -1.64 -11.37 13.36
C ALA A 191 -3.17 -11.22 13.34
N TRP A 192 -3.83 -11.51 14.47
CA TRP A 192 -5.27 -11.57 14.59
C TRP A 192 -5.75 -10.71 15.75
N ILE A 193 -6.88 -10.04 15.55
CA ILE A 193 -7.52 -9.18 16.53
C ILE A 193 -9.03 -9.17 16.32
N ASN A 194 -9.81 -9.04 17.40
CA ASN A 194 -11.24 -8.80 17.33
C ASN A 194 -11.52 -7.28 17.31
N LEU A 195 -12.32 -6.82 16.36
CA LEU A 195 -12.60 -5.37 16.19
C LEU A 195 -13.32 -4.73 17.38
N LYS A 196 -14.07 -5.51 18.17
CA LYS A 196 -14.79 -5.04 19.36
C LYS A 196 -14.03 -5.34 20.66
N HIS A 197 -13.44 -6.52 20.76
CA HIS A 197 -12.86 -7.03 22.00
C HIS A 197 -11.34 -6.91 22.08
N GLY A 198 -10.65 -6.51 21.00
CA GLY A 198 -9.19 -6.49 20.95
C GLY A 198 -8.60 -7.90 20.84
N VAL A 199 -7.46 -8.15 21.46
CA VAL A 199 -6.79 -9.46 21.41
C VAL A 199 -7.48 -10.43 22.37
N MET A 200 -7.91 -11.58 21.85
CA MET A 200 -8.56 -12.63 22.64
C MET A 200 -7.55 -13.37 23.53
N GLN A 201 -7.98 -13.86 24.70
CA GLN A 201 -7.07 -14.48 25.70
C GLN A 201 -6.23 -15.65 25.17
N ASN A 202 -6.77 -16.42 24.22
CA ASN A 202 -6.09 -17.59 23.63
C ASN A 202 -5.71 -17.35 22.16
N GLU A 203 -5.49 -16.09 21.78
CA GLU A 203 -5.11 -15.75 20.41
C GLU A 203 -3.71 -16.30 20.07
N THR A 204 -3.53 -16.73 18.81
CA THR A 204 -2.24 -17.24 18.35
C THR A 204 -1.19 -16.14 18.36
N THR A 205 -0.02 -16.45 18.92
CA THR A 205 1.16 -15.57 18.92
C THR A 205 1.95 -15.63 17.62
N GLU A 206 1.57 -16.50 16.69
CA GLU A 206 2.25 -16.66 15.40
C GLU A 206 1.90 -15.51 14.45
N THR A 207 2.92 -14.90 13.85
CA THR A 207 2.76 -13.90 12.78
C THR A 207 3.83 -14.07 11.71
N SER A 208 3.60 -13.51 10.52
CA SER A 208 4.60 -13.49 9.46
C SER A 208 5.43 -12.21 9.48
N THR A 209 6.60 -12.24 8.83
CA THR A 209 7.45 -11.05 8.63
C THR A 209 6.70 -9.96 7.88
N SER A 210 5.93 -10.27 6.85
CA SER A 210 5.06 -9.30 6.19
C SER A 210 3.94 -8.81 7.11
N GLY A 211 3.35 -9.71 7.91
CA GLY A 211 2.21 -9.39 8.77
C GLY A 211 2.52 -8.34 9.83
N CYS A 212 3.70 -8.42 10.46
CA CYS A 212 4.15 -7.44 11.43
C CYS A 212 5.05 -6.32 10.85
N GLY A 213 5.59 -6.51 9.64
CA GLY A 213 6.51 -5.58 8.99
C GLY A 213 5.86 -4.58 8.02
N SER A 214 4.64 -4.84 7.57
CA SER A 214 3.98 -4.08 6.49
C SER A 214 2.81 -3.23 6.99
N LEU A 215 3.08 -2.39 8.00
CA LEU A 215 2.05 -1.56 8.67
C LEU A 215 2.37 -0.06 8.66
N ILE A 216 3.64 0.31 8.44
CA ILE A 216 4.11 1.68 8.65
C ILE A 216 3.53 2.71 7.67
N LEU A 217 3.18 2.33 6.44
CA LEU A 217 2.67 3.27 5.44
C LEU A 217 1.29 3.79 5.83
N GLU A 218 0.36 2.89 6.15
CA GLU A 218 -1.02 3.25 6.48
C GLU A 218 -1.07 3.91 7.85
N MET A 219 -0.45 3.31 8.86
CA MET A 219 -0.43 3.86 10.23
C MET A 219 0.35 5.18 10.29
N GLY A 220 1.45 5.32 9.54
CA GLY A 220 2.21 6.57 9.44
C GLY A 220 1.45 7.68 8.72
N ALA A 221 0.71 7.35 7.66
CA ALA A 221 -0.16 8.30 6.99
C ALA A 221 -1.31 8.73 7.90
N LEU A 222 -1.95 7.77 8.61
CA LEU A 222 -3.01 8.06 9.58
C LEU A 222 -2.53 9.02 10.67
N SER A 223 -1.37 8.75 11.28
CA SER A 223 -0.79 9.66 12.29
C SER A 223 -0.56 11.08 11.78
N ARG A 224 -0.11 11.26 10.53
CA ARG A 224 0.07 12.60 9.94
C ARG A 224 -1.26 13.30 9.69
N LEU A 225 -2.29 12.56 9.29
CA LEU A 225 -3.60 13.10 8.97
C LEU A 225 -4.42 13.48 10.22
N THR A 226 -4.33 12.68 11.27
CA THR A 226 -5.05 12.92 12.54
C THR A 226 -4.26 13.82 13.50
N GLY A 227 -2.93 13.84 13.36
CA GLY A 227 -2.02 14.48 14.32
C GLY A 227 -1.71 13.63 15.56
N ASP A 228 -2.28 12.42 15.66
CA ASP A 228 -2.01 11.48 16.76
C ASP A 228 -0.83 10.55 16.39
N PRO A 229 0.33 10.67 17.05
CA PRO A 229 1.53 9.92 16.66
C PRO A 229 1.49 8.43 17.04
N ILE A 230 0.46 7.97 17.77
CA ILE A 230 0.43 6.61 18.33
C ILE A 230 0.51 5.52 17.26
N PHE A 231 -0.14 5.73 16.10
CA PHE A 231 -0.18 4.76 15.01
C PHE A 231 1.21 4.58 14.38
N GLU A 232 1.87 5.68 14.00
CA GLU A 232 3.24 5.64 13.44
C GLU A 232 4.23 5.05 14.44
N ILE A 233 4.13 5.43 15.72
CA ILE A 233 5.02 4.93 16.78
C ILE A 233 4.88 3.41 16.93
N ALA A 234 3.64 2.89 16.97
CA ALA A 234 3.38 1.46 17.10
C ALA A 234 3.97 0.67 15.93
N ALA A 235 3.67 1.07 14.69
CA ALA A 235 4.17 0.41 13.49
C ALA A 235 5.71 0.49 13.37
N LEU A 236 6.31 1.64 13.70
CA LEU A 236 7.76 1.81 13.62
C LEU A 236 8.50 1.01 14.68
N ARG A 237 7.93 0.91 15.90
CA ARG A 237 8.46 0.06 16.97
C ARG A 237 8.47 -1.40 16.54
N ALA A 238 7.37 -1.89 15.97
CA ALA A 238 7.28 -3.25 15.43
C ALA A 238 8.31 -3.49 14.33
N LEU A 239 8.41 -2.59 13.35
CA LEU A 239 9.37 -2.68 12.24
C LEU A 239 10.83 -2.73 12.74
N ARG A 240 11.18 -1.88 13.71
CA ARG A 240 12.53 -1.87 14.32
C ARG A 240 12.80 -3.15 15.10
N LYS A 241 11.83 -3.67 15.85
CA LYS A 241 11.97 -4.94 16.57
C LYS A 241 12.17 -6.09 15.58
N LEU A 242 11.34 -6.18 14.55
CA LEU A 242 11.46 -7.18 13.49
C LEU A 242 12.85 -7.13 12.83
N TRP A 243 13.32 -5.93 12.47
CA TRP A 243 14.67 -5.76 11.92
C TRP A 243 15.78 -6.21 12.88
N SER A 244 15.61 -6.01 14.19
CA SER A 244 16.59 -6.45 15.20
C SER A 244 16.71 -7.97 15.29
N MET A 245 15.70 -8.73 14.84
CA MET A 245 15.65 -10.19 14.87
C MET A 245 16.29 -10.87 13.65
N ARG A 246 16.76 -10.09 12.66
CA ARG A 246 17.44 -10.64 11.48
C ARG A 246 18.68 -11.44 11.87
N SER A 247 19.07 -12.41 11.04
CA SER A 247 20.30 -13.16 11.22
C SER A 247 21.54 -12.31 10.99
N SER A 248 22.72 -12.84 11.31
CA SER A 248 24.01 -12.22 10.96
C SER A 248 24.21 -12.03 9.44
N LEU A 249 23.37 -12.66 8.62
CA LEU A 249 23.35 -12.54 7.17
C LEU A 249 22.39 -11.46 6.67
N ASN A 250 21.72 -10.73 7.59
CA ASN A 250 20.62 -9.79 7.33
C ASN A 250 19.38 -10.43 6.67
N LEU A 251 19.15 -11.72 6.93
CA LEU A 251 17.96 -12.44 6.47
C LEU A 251 16.92 -12.50 7.59
N LEU A 252 15.64 -12.56 7.21
CA LEU A 252 14.50 -12.70 8.13
C LEU A 252 13.71 -13.96 7.78
N GLY A 253 13.26 -14.70 8.80
CA GLY A 253 12.43 -15.89 8.60
C GLY A 253 11.02 -15.52 8.12
N THR A 254 10.21 -16.52 7.77
CA THR A 254 8.84 -16.27 7.33
C THR A 254 7.88 -16.07 8.49
N THR A 255 8.00 -16.86 9.57
CA THR A 255 7.05 -16.90 10.69
C THR A 255 7.77 -16.80 12.03
N LEU A 256 7.23 -16.02 12.96
CA LEU A 256 7.78 -15.78 14.29
C LEU A 256 6.69 -15.76 15.37
N ASP A 257 7.11 -15.91 16.62
CA ASP A 257 6.26 -15.77 17.80
C ASP A 257 6.39 -14.36 18.39
N VAL A 258 5.28 -13.63 18.49
CA VAL A 258 5.28 -12.22 18.96
C VAL A 258 5.47 -12.06 20.46
N ALA A 259 5.25 -13.10 21.26
CA ALA A 259 5.41 -13.04 22.71
C ALA A 259 6.88 -13.23 23.11
N THR A 260 7.56 -14.18 22.48
CA THR A 260 8.95 -14.56 22.75
C THR A 260 9.94 -13.79 21.89
N GLY A 261 9.55 -13.42 20.66
CA GLY A 261 10.45 -12.83 19.67
C GLY A 261 11.40 -13.86 19.04
N GLU A 262 11.01 -15.13 19.01
CA GLU A 262 11.76 -16.22 18.39
C GLU A 262 11.18 -16.58 17.01
N TRP A 263 12.05 -17.06 16.12
CA TRP A 263 11.63 -17.55 14.80
C TRP A 263 11.05 -18.96 14.90
N ILE A 264 9.86 -19.15 14.31
CA ILE A 264 9.19 -20.44 14.18
C ILE A 264 9.60 -21.10 12.87
N GLU A 265 9.53 -20.35 11.77
CA GLU A 265 9.92 -20.81 10.43
C GLU A 265 11.12 -20.00 9.94
N TYR A 266 12.23 -20.71 9.70
CA TYR A 266 13.52 -20.12 9.33
C TYR A 266 13.70 -20.00 7.82
N SER A 267 12.73 -20.47 7.02
CA SER A 267 12.70 -20.18 5.59
C SER A 267 12.70 -18.68 5.34
N SER A 268 13.45 -18.22 4.35
CA SER A 268 13.64 -16.82 4.02
C SER A 268 13.67 -16.64 2.52
N GLY A 269 13.05 -15.58 2.04
CA GLY A 269 12.96 -15.30 0.62
C GLY A 269 12.42 -13.91 0.35
N ILE A 270 12.02 -13.71 -0.91
CA ILE A 270 11.26 -12.53 -1.36
C ILE A 270 9.80 -12.87 -1.64
N GLY A 271 9.34 -14.06 -1.28
CA GLY A 271 7.97 -14.52 -1.55
C GLY A 271 6.99 -14.20 -0.43
N ALA A 272 5.86 -14.90 -0.49
CA ALA A 272 4.76 -14.79 0.48
C ALA A 272 5.27 -14.89 1.93
N GLY A 273 4.73 -14.02 2.79
CA GLY A 273 5.09 -13.96 4.20
C GLY A 273 6.31 -13.09 4.52
N VAL A 274 7.03 -12.60 3.50
CA VAL A 274 8.18 -11.69 3.66
C VAL A 274 8.15 -10.52 2.68
N ASP A 275 7.72 -10.74 1.43
CA ASP A 275 7.65 -9.78 0.31
C ASP A 275 7.49 -8.29 0.68
N SER A 276 6.34 -7.91 1.21
CA SER A 276 5.94 -6.52 1.44
C SER A 276 6.74 -5.82 2.52
N PHE A 277 7.44 -6.55 3.41
CA PHE A 277 8.39 -5.93 4.34
C PHE A 277 9.46 -5.14 3.57
N TYR A 278 10.00 -5.70 2.49
CA TYR A 278 10.99 -5.00 1.66
C TYR A 278 10.40 -3.77 0.97
N GLU A 279 9.15 -3.87 0.48
CA GLU A 279 8.46 -2.74 -0.13
C GLU A 279 8.26 -1.59 0.86
N TYR A 280 7.83 -1.90 2.07
CA TYR A 280 7.52 -0.92 3.10
C TYR A 280 8.76 -0.16 3.55
N LEU A 281 9.93 -0.79 3.59
CA LEU A 281 11.18 -0.10 3.88
C LEU A 281 11.49 1.01 2.85
N VAL A 282 11.38 0.70 1.56
CA VAL A 282 11.63 1.69 0.50
C VAL A 282 10.53 2.75 0.46
N LYS A 283 9.28 2.33 0.51
CA LYS A 283 8.12 3.23 0.45
C LYS A 283 8.07 4.16 1.66
N ALA A 284 8.45 3.71 2.86
CA ALA A 284 8.52 4.56 4.05
C ALA A 284 9.66 5.59 3.95
N TYR A 285 10.80 5.23 3.34
CA TYR A 285 11.84 6.22 3.03
C TYR A 285 11.32 7.29 2.08
N ILE A 286 10.66 6.89 0.98
CA ILE A 286 10.13 7.83 -0.03
C ILE A 286 9.03 8.72 0.57
N LEU A 287 8.08 8.13 1.28
CA LEU A 287 6.88 8.82 1.75
C LEU A 287 7.15 9.69 2.99
N PHE A 288 8.04 9.24 3.88
CA PHE A 288 8.23 9.84 5.20
C PHE A 288 9.65 10.37 5.44
N GLY A 289 10.58 10.22 4.49
CA GLY A 289 11.98 10.62 4.66
C GLY A 289 12.73 9.81 5.71
N LYS A 290 12.30 8.57 6.00
CA LYS A 290 12.93 7.72 7.02
C LYS A 290 14.21 7.06 6.50
N ASP A 291 15.34 7.72 6.69
CA ASP A 291 16.67 7.19 6.32
C ASP A 291 16.99 5.83 6.97
N GLU A 292 16.44 5.56 8.16
CA GLU A 292 16.60 4.26 8.81
C GLU A 292 16.03 3.13 7.96
N CYS A 293 14.85 3.33 7.35
CA CYS A 293 14.21 2.33 6.51
C CYS A 293 15.02 2.09 5.23
N TRP A 294 15.62 3.15 4.67
CA TRP A 294 16.53 3.02 3.53
C TRP A 294 17.76 2.17 3.88
N LYS A 295 18.41 2.41 5.03
CA LYS A 295 19.57 1.63 5.48
C LYS A 295 19.22 0.15 5.73
N MET A 296 18.05 -0.10 6.33
CA MET A 296 17.52 -1.45 6.47
C MET A 296 17.35 -2.11 5.09
N PHE A 297 16.72 -1.41 4.15
CA PHE A 297 16.50 -1.93 2.81
C PHE A 297 17.79 -2.23 2.07
N GLN A 298 18.79 -1.34 2.10
CA GLN A 298 20.09 -1.59 1.46
C GLN A 298 20.75 -2.87 1.99
N SER A 299 20.73 -3.05 3.31
CA SER A 299 21.32 -4.23 3.96
C SER A 299 20.58 -5.51 3.55
N ALA A 300 19.25 -5.46 3.54
CA ALA A 300 18.39 -6.58 3.15
C ALA A 300 18.51 -6.90 1.65
N TYR A 301 18.56 -5.88 0.79
CA TYR A 301 18.72 -6.00 -0.65
C TYR A 301 20.02 -6.71 -1.01
N LEU A 302 21.14 -6.29 -0.41
CA LEU A 302 22.44 -6.96 -0.62
C LEU A 302 22.40 -8.43 -0.18
N ALA A 303 21.72 -8.74 0.92
CA ALA A 303 21.53 -10.11 1.37
C ALA A 303 20.69 -10.93 0.38
N VAL A 304 19.56 -10.38 -0.10
CA VAL A 304 18.72 -11.01 -1.14
C VAL A 304 19.54 -11.31 -2.40
N GLN A 305 20.32 -10.33 -2.89
CA GLN A 305 21.16 -10.52 -4.07
C GLN A 305 22.23 -11.60 -3.88
N LYS A 306 22.73 -11.76 -2.65
CA LYS A 306 23.79 -12.72 -2.32
C LYS A 306 23.27 -14.13 -2.10
N TYR A 307 22.15 -14.29 -1.40
CA TYR A 307 21.71 -15.59 -0.89
C TYR A 307 20.53 -16.19 -1.66
N PHE A 308 19.72 -15.39 -2.34
CA PHE A 308 18.52 -15.88 -3.03
C PHE A 308 18.68 -15.90 -4.54
N ARG A 309 19.48 -14.99 -5.11
CA ARG A 309 19.56 -14.80 -6.55
C ARG A 309 20.28 -15.95 -7.25
N HIS A 310 19.60 -16.54 -8.22
CA HIS A 310 20.14 -17.51 -9.15
C HIS A 310 19.75 -17.14 -10.59
N GLY A 311 20.69 -16.51 -11.31
CA GLY A 311 20.42 -15.95 -12.63
C GLY A 311 19.35 -14.85 -12.57
N PRO A 312 18.23 -14.97 -13.32
CA PRO A 312 17.11 -14.03 -13.27
C PRO A 312 16.10 -14.36 -12.16
N TRP A 313 16.28 -15.46 -11.43
CA TRP A 313 15.32 -15.98 -10.45
C TRP A 313 15.82 -15.83 -9.01
N TYR A 314 14.90 -16.01 -8.06
CA TYR A 314 15.19 -15.95 -6.63
C TYR A 314 14.59 -17.18 -5.94
N HIS A 315 15.44 -17.99 -5.31
CA HIS A 315 15.02 -19.14 -4.52
C HIS A 315 14.97 -18.76 -3.03
N ASP A 316 14.32 -19.58 -2.22
CA ASP A 316 14.32 -19.42 -0.77
C ASP A 316 15.59 -20.03 -0.16
N ALA A 317 15.99 -19.55 1.01
CA ALA A 317 17.11 -20.09 1.77
C ALA A 317 16.83 -20.10 3.27
N ASP A 318 17.55 -20.94 4.01
CA ASP A 318 17.52 -20.90 5.47
C ASP A 318 18.19 -19.61 5.97
N MET A 319 17.48 -18.81 6.77
CA MET A 319 17.94 -17.49 7.19
C MET A 319 19.26 -17.52 7.99
N ARG A 320 19.58 -18.64 8.66
CA ARG A 320 20.74 -18.78 9.55
C ARG A 320 21.99 -19.12 8.76
N THR A 321 21.84 -19.95 7.74
CA THR A 321 22.97 -20.50 6.97
C THR A 321 23.12 -19.88 5.58
N GLY A 322 22.06 -19.26 5.05
CA GLY A 322 22.01 -18.77 3.66
C GLY A 322 22.02 -19.88 2.62
N ARG A 323 21.82 -21.15 3.02
CA ARG A 323 21.76 -22.29 2.09
C ARG A 323 20.39 -22.35 1.44
N ALA A 324 20.37 -22.51 0.12
CA ALA A 324 19.14 -22.70 -0.65
C ALA A 324 18.32 -23.87 -0.09
N THR A 325 17.01 -23.65 0.07
CA THR A 325 16.06 -24.66 0.55
C THR A 325 15.12 -25.07 -0.58
N TYR A 326 14.22 -24.18 -1.00
CA TYR A 326 13.19 -24.44 -2.00
C TYR A 326 13.39 -23.61 -3.25
N TRP A 327 13.19 -24.25 -4.41
CA TRP A 327 13.17 -23.62 -5.73
C TRP A 327 11.74 -23.36 -6.19
N GLN A 328 10.93 -22.79 -5.30
CA GLN A 328 9.55 -22.45 -5.61
C GLN A 328 9.45 -20.98 -6.00
N LEU A 329 9.01 -20.75 -7.23
CA LEU A 329 8.77 -19.42 -7.75
C LEU A 329 7.27 -19.12 -7.66
N THR A 330 6.92 -18.05 -6.96
CA THR A 330 5.52 -17.65 -6.78
C THR A 330 5.24 -16.38 -7.57
N SER A 331 4.00 -16.21 -8.03
CA SER A 331 3.59 -15.00 -8.75
C SER A 331 3.79 -13.74 -7.90
N LEU A 332 3.72 -13.85 -6.57
CA LEU A 332 3.93 -12.74 -5.64
C LEU A 332 5.34 -12.16 -5.72
N GLN A 333 6.36 -12.97 -6.04
CA GLN A 333 7.75 -12.48 -6.21
C GLN A 333 7.91 -11.50 -7.40
N ALA A 334 6.92 -11.40 -8.29
CA ALA A 334 6.96 -10.51 -9.45
C ALA A 334 6.94 -9.01 -9.10
N PHE A 335 6.68 -8.63 -7.83
CA PHE A 335 6.87 -7.25 -7.37
C PHE A 335 8.34 -6.83 -7.37
N TRP A 336 9.25 -7.79 -7.16
CA TRP A 336 10.65 -7.51 -6.84
C TRP A 336 11.37 -6.70 -7.92
N PRO A 337 11.28 -7.02 -9.23
CA PRO A 337 11.89 -6.20 -10.28
C PRO A 337 11.42 -4.73 -10.26
N GLY A 338 10.15 -4.48 -9.91
CA GLY A 338 9.64 -3.11 -9.74
C GLY A 338 10.31 -2.39 -8.57
N LEU A 339 10.50 -3.09 -7.45
CA LEU A 339 11.23 -2.55 -6.30
C LEU A 339 12.71 -2.32 -6.60
N GLN A 340 13.35 -3.20 -7.39
CA GLN A 340 14.73 -3.00 -7.85
C GLN A 340 14.83 -1.71 -8.68
N LEU A 341 13.88 -1.44 -9.58
CA LEU A 341 13.91 -0.20 -10.36
C LEU A 341 13.88 1.04 -9.46
N ILE A 342 13.01 1.06 -8.44
CA ILE A 342 12.92 2.16 -7.48
C ILE A 342 14.26 2.34 -6.74
N HIS A 343 14.87 1.25 -6.28
CA HIS A 343 16.20 1.27 -5.64
C HIS A 343 17.28 1.89 -6.53
N HIS A 344 17.31 1.56 -7.81
CA HIS A 344 18.31 2.11 -8.74
C HIS A 344 18.08 3.60 -8.99
N ILE A 345 16.83 4.04 -9.12
CA ILE A 345 16.47 5.46 -9.28
C ILE A 345 16.92 6.27 -8.05
N GLU A 346 16.61 5.80 -6.84
CA GLU A 346 16.97 6.50 -5.61
C GLU A 346 18.49 6.56 -5.40
N ASN A 347 19.23 5.47 -5.66
CA ASN A 347 20.69 5.50 -5.63
C ASN A 347 21.29 6.49 -6.63
N PHE A 348 20.72 6.58 -7.83
CA PHE A 348 21.17 7.54 -8.84
C PHE A 348 20.88 8.98 -8.39
N SER A 349 19.70 9.24 -7.83
CA SER A 349 19.32 10.54 -7.26
C SER A 349 20.26 10.98 -6.14
N MET A 350 20.61 10.07 -5.21
CA MET A 350 21.57 10.34 -4.14
C MET A 350 22.98 10.63 -4.67
N CYS A 351 23.43 9.89 -5.68
CA CYS A 351 24.72 10.13 -6.35
C CYS A 351 24.75 11.50 -7.05
N GLY A 352 23.66 11.86 -7.75
CA GLY A 352 23.50 13.16 -8.40
C GLY A 352 23.52 14.32 -7.41
N LYS A 353 22.83 14.20 -6.26
CA LYS A 353 22.91 15.17 -5.16
C LYS A 353 24.33 15.27 -4.61
N GLY A 354 25.03 14.14 -4.44
CA GLY A 354 26.44 14.12 -4.01
C GLY A 354 27.37 14.87 -4.97
N LEU A 355 27.16 14.74 -6.28
CA LEU A 355 27.90 15.50 -7.29
C LEU A 355 27.59 17.00 -7.23
N GLU A 356 26.33 17.37 -6.98
CA GLU A 356 25.90 18.77 -6.85
C GLU A 356 26.46 19.43 -5.58
N TYR A 357 26.56 18.71 -4.46
CA TYR A 357 27.23 19.18 -3.24
C TYR A 357 28.74 19.29 -3.44
N TYR A 358 29.37 18.35 -4.16
CA TYR A 358 30.80 18.40 -4.47
C TYR A 358 31.14 19.60 -5.38
N LEU A 359 30.28 19.90 -6.36
CA LEU A 359 30.45 21.05 -7.25
C LEU A 359 30.15 22.38 -6.55
N LYS A 360 29.20 22.43 -5.61
CA LYS A 360 28.93 23.63 -4.79
C LYS A 360 30.00 23.90 -3.71
N GLY A 361 30.83 22.92 -3.37
CA GLY A 361 32.00 23.09 -2.49
C GLY A 361 33.29 23.48 -3.21
N ILE A 362 33.28 23.57 -4.55
CA ILE A 362 34.44 23.90 -5.40
C ILE A 362 34.31 25.30 -6.05
N CYS A 363 33.18 26.01 -5.85
CA CYS A 363 32.99 27.40 -6.30
C CYS A 363 33.16 28.43 -5.18
#